data_AF-A0AAW9EFB2-F1
#
_entry.id   AF-A0AAW9EFB2-F1
#
_cell.length_a   1.000
_cell.length_b   1.000
_cell.length_c   1.000
_cell.angle_alpha   90.00
_cell.angle_beta   90.00
_cell.angle_gamma   90.00
#
_symmetry.space_group_name_H-M   'P 1'
#
loop_
_entity.id
_entity.type
_entity.pdbx_description
1 polymer ?
#
loop_
_entity_poly.entity_id
_entity_poly.type
_entity_poly.pdbx_seq_one_letter_code
_entity_poly.pdbx_strand_id
1 'polypeptide(L)' 'YDGGITTDSKKSKFALGTFSYGINNSITAYGGLLIANGYTSGVIGSGVSLGLLGALSADVTLARANLDKTYHGQS' A
#
# COMPACT_ATOMS: atom_id res chain seq x y z
N TYR A 1 -10.49 -32.98 23.57
CA TYR A 1 -10.08 -31.57 23.55
C TYR A 1 -9.86 -31.21 22.08
N ASP A 2 -10.86 -30.61 21.42
CA ASP A 2 -10.76 -30.22 20.02
C ASP A 2 -10.17 -28.81 19.91
N GLY A 3 -8.92 -28.72 19.44
CA GLY A 3 -8.19 -27.47 19.21
C GLY A 3 -8.63 -26.76 17.93
N GLY A 4 -9.92 -26.45 17.82
CA GLY A 4 -10.56 -25.89 16.63
C GLY A 4 -10.63 -24.36 16.60
N ILE A 5 -9.53 -23.64 16.81
CA ILE A 5 -9.51 -22.17 16.64
C ILE A 5 -8.33 -21.81 15.73
N THR A 6 -8.65 -21.16 14.61
CA THR A 6 -7.79 -20.72 13.50
C THR A 6 -7.67 -21.69 12.31
N THR A 7 -8.77 -21.84 11.56
CA THR A 7 -8.66 -22.19 10.14
C THR A 7 -9.56 -21.28 9.33
N ASP A 8 -9.19 -20.01 9.23
CA ASP A 8 -9.61 -19.19 8.10
C ASP A 8 -8.61 -18.05 7.87
N SER A 9 -7.41 -18.39 7.40
CA SER A 9 -6.51 -17.39 6.85
C SER A 9 -7.09 -16.95 5.50
N LYS A 10 -7.82 -15.82 5.48
CA LYS A 10 -8.39 -15.24 4.26
C LYS A 10 -7.28 -14.95 3.24
N LYS A 11 -7.05 -15.89 2.32
CA LYS A 11 -6.04 -15.75 1.25
C LYS A 11 -6.61 -14.83 0.17
N SER A 12 -6.17 -13.57 0.19
CA SER A 12 -6.55 -12.58 -0.81
C SER A 12 -5.53 -12.56 -1.96
N LYS A 13 -5.99 -12.66 -3.20
CA LYS A 13 -5.16 -12.37 -4.37
C LYS A 13 -4.95 -10.85 -4.44
N PHE A 14 -3.75 -10.44 -4.82
CA PHE A 14 -3.43 -9.04 -5.01
C PHE A 14 -2.58 -8.82 -6.26
N ALA A 15 -2.64 -7.61 -6.79
CA ALA A 15 -1.77 -7.10 -7.84
C ALA A 15 -1.15 -5.78 -7.36
N LEU A 16 0.14 -5.61 -7.63
CA LEU A 16 0.92 -4.41 -7.31
C LEU A 16 1.62 -3.94 -8.57
N GLY A 17 1.43 -2.66 -8.91
CA GLY A 17 2.19 -1.99 -9.95
C GLY A 17 2.86 -0.75 -9.37
N THR A 18 4.14 -0.56 -9.67
CA THR A 18 4.89 0.65 -9.32
C THR A 18 5.63 1.18 -10.53
N PHE A 19 5.90 2.47 -10.53
CA PHE A 19 6.71 3.11 -11.56
C PHE A 19 7.53 4.25 -10.95
N SER A 20 8.67 4.52 -11.58
CA SER A 20 9.56 5.63 -11.22
C SER A 20 10.17 6.20 -12.49
N TYR A 21 10.27 7.53 -12.55
CA TYR A 21 10.77 8.25 -13.71
C TYR A 21 11.62 9.45 -13.29
N GLY A 22 12.84 9.53 -13.84
CA GLY A 22 13.72 10.69 -13.66
C GLY A 22 13.28 11.82 -14.59
N ILE A 23 12.78 12.91 -14.03
CA ILE A 23 12.37 14.09 -14.80
C ILE A 23 13.61 14.87 -15.25
N ASN A 24 14.61 14.97 -14.39
CA ASN A 24 15.92 15.57 -14.66
C ASN A 24 16.98 14.97 -13.72
N ASN A 25 18.21 15.48 -13.77
CA ASN A 25 19.35 15.02 -12.94
C ASN A 25 19.16 15.17 -11.42
N SER A 26 18.09 15.83 -10.97
CA SER A 26 17.87 16.13 -9.55
C SER A 26 16.46 15.80 -9.08
N ILE A 27 15.52 15.41 -9.94
CA ILE A 27 14.13 15.15 -9.58
C ILE A 27 13.67 13.81 -10.15
N THR A 28 13.13 12.97 -9.28
CA THR A 28 12.53 11.68 -9.62
C THR A 28 11.09 11.68 -9.16
N ALA A 29 10.15 11.37 -10.05
CA ALA A 29 8.76 11.12 -9.67
C ALA A 29 8.51 9.61 -9.57
N TYR A 30 7.70 9.18 -8.60
CA TYR A 30 7.31 7.78 -8.46
C TYR A 30 5.84 7.64 -8.08
N GLY A 31 5.31 6.45 -8.32
CA GLY A 31 3.94 6.13 -7.93
C GLY A 31 3.67 4.64 -7.97
N GLY A 32 2.49 4.26 -7.50
CA GLY A 32 2.08 2.87 -7.49
C GLY A 32 0.62 2.69 -7.12
N LEU A 33 0.12 1.50 -7.45
CA LEU A 33 -1.23 1.04 -7.17
C LEU A 33 -1.17 -0.38 -6.62
N LEU A 34 -1.90 -0.62 -5.54
CA LEU A 34 -2.10 -1.96 -4.97
C LEU A 34 -3.59 -2.26 -4.97
N ILE A 35 -3.97 -3.38 -5.58
CA ILE A 35 -5.36 -3.83 -5.65
C ILE A 35 -5.42 -5.26 -5.10
N ALA A 36 -6.26 -5.46 -4.07
CA ALA A 36 -6.51 -6.75 -3.46
C ALA A 36 -8.00 -6.92 -3.13
N ASN A 37 -8.45 -8.15 -2.89
CA ASN A 37 -9.84 -8.39 -2.45
C ASN A 37 -10.07 -7.74 -1.07
N GLY A 38 -10.87 -6.68 -1.04
CA GLY A 38 -11.19 -5.90 0.16
C GLY A 38 -10.20 -4.77 0.50
N TYR A 39 -9.20 -4.51 -0.35
CA TYR A 39 -8.23 -3.43 -0.11
C TYR A 39 -7.72 -2.83 -1.42
N THR A 40 -7.67 -1.50 -1.51
CA THR A 40 -7.02 -0.81 -2.63
C THR A 40 -6.27 0.40 -2.10
N SER A 41 -5.06 0.62 -2.60
CA SER A 41 -4.28 1.82 -2.32
C SER A 41 -3.59 2.37 -3.55
N GLY A 42 -3.31 3.67 -3.50
CA GLY A 42 -2.52 4.38 -4.48
C GLY A 42 -1.55 5.32 -3.80
N VAL A 43 -0.35 5.44 -4.37
CA VAL A 43 0.71 6.33 -3.90
C VAL A 43 1.24 7.16 -5.05
N ILE A 44 1.53 8.43 -4.75
CA ILE A 44 2.26 9.32 -5.64
C ILE A 44 3.29 10.11 -4.83
N GLY A 45 4.50 10.21 -5.35
CA GLY A 45 5.61 10.84 -4.66
C GLY A 45 6.66 11.39 -5.60
N SER A 46 7.57 12.14 -4.99
CA SER A 46 8.76 12.62 -5.68
C SER A 46 9.96 12.65 -4.74
N GLY A 47 11.14 12.50 -5.32
CA GLY A 47 12.43 12.66 -4.66
C GLY A 47 13.24 13.75 -5.34
N VAL A 48 13.99 14.50 -4.54
CA VAL A 48 14.95 15.50 -4.97
C VAL A 48 16.35 15.12 -4.50
N SER A 49 17.33 15.20 -5.41
CA SER A 49 18.74 15.07 -5.06
C SER A 49 19.28 16.43 -4.61
N LEU A 50 19.95 16.44 -3.46
CA LEU A 50 20.57 17.61 -2.85
C LEU A 50 22.11 17.59 -3.04
N GLY A 51 22.61 16.77 -3.97
CA GLY A 51 24.04 16.61 -4.23
C GLY A 51 24.76 15.98 -3.03
N LEU A 52 25.80 16.65 -2.53
CA LEU A 52 26.60 16.17 -1.39
C LEU A 52 25.80 16.02 -0.09
N LEU A 53 24.68 16.75 0.03
CA LEU A 53 23.82 16.70 1.21
C LEU A 53 22.88 15.48 1.21
N GLY A 54 22.85 14.67 0.13
CA GLY A 54 22.04 13.47 0.02
C GLY A 54 20.81 13.66 -0.87
N ALA A 55 19.69 13.05 -0.49
CA ALA A 55 18.42 13.16 -1.21
C ALA A 55 17.25 13.20 -0.21
N LEU A 56 16.15 13.83 -0.60
CA LEU A 56 14.91 13.90 0.16
C LEU A 56 13.75 13.45 -0.73
N SER A 57 12.78 12.74 -0.16
CA SER A 57 11.55 12.40 -0.88
C SER A 57 10.34 12.57 0.02
N ALA A 58 9.20 12.78 -0.63
CA ALA A 58 7.89 12.82 0.03
C ALA A 58 6.82 12.24 -0.91
N ASP A 59 5.83 11.58 -0.31
CA ASP A 59 4.68 11.03 -1.02
C ASP A 59 3.39 11.16 -0.22
N VAL A 60 2.30 10.98 -0.94
CA VAL A 60 0.95 10.84 -0.38
C VAL A 60 0.42 9.48 -0.79
N THR A 61 0.02 8.70 0.20
CA THR A 61 -0.62 7.39 0.01
C THR A 61 -2.06 7.46 0.48
N LEU A 62 -2.99 7.07 -0.40
CA LEU A 62 -4.40 6.91 -0.08
C LEU A 62 -4.77 5.44 -0.12
N ALA A 63 -5.49 4.98 0.90
CA ALA A 63 -5.93 3.59 1.00
C ALA A 63 -7.40 3.49 1.38
N ARG A 64 -8.06 2.47 0.86
CA ARG A 64 -9.43 2.09 1.20
C ARG A 64 -9.46 0.60 1.50
N ALA A 65 -9.84 0.27 2.74
CA ALA A 65 -10.08 -1.09 3.18
C ALA A 65 -11.58 -1.30 3.42
N ASN A 66 -12.11 -2.42 2.96
CA ASN A 66 -13.43 -2.88 3.36
C ASN A 66 -13.24 -3.90 4.49
N LEU A 67 -13.62 -3.49 5.69
CA LEU A 67 -13.54 -4.33 6.87
C LEU A 67 -14.89 -5.03 6.98
N ASP A 68 -14.93 -6.33 6.68
CA ASP A 68 -16.12 -7.14 6.95
C ASP A 68 -16.35 -7.11 8.46
N LYS A 69 -17.35 -6.32 8.90
CA LYS A 69 -17.73 -6.23 10.30
C LYS A 69 -18.67 -7.37 10.63
N THR A 70 -18.13 -8.54 10.91
CA THR A 70 -18.92 -9.62 11.54
C THR A 70 -19.12 -9.27 13.02
N TYR A 71 -20.06 -8.36 13.30
CA TYR A 71 -20.58 -8.20 14.65
C TYR A 71 -21.54 -9.35 14.93
N HIS A 72 -21.04 -10.43 15.53
CA HIS A 72 -21.89 -11.32 16.32
C HIS A 72 -22.09 -10.71 17.71
N GLY A 73 -22.93 -9.68 17.78
CA GLY A 73 -23.57 -9.27 19.03
C GLY A 73 -24.93 -9.95 19.09
N GLN A 74 -24.99 -11.14 19.69
CA GLN A 74 -26.27 -11.68 20.17
C GLN A 74 -26.49 -11.13 21.58
N SER A 75 -27.57 -10.38 21.75
CA SER A 75 -28.17 -10.01 23.04
C SER A 75 -29.50 -10.73 23.18
#